data_AF-A0A349CUF9-F1
#
_entry.id   AF-A0A349CUF9-F1
#
_cell.length_a   1.000
_cell.length_b   1.000
_cell.length_c   1.000
_cell.angle_alpha   90.00
_cell.angle_beta   90.00
_cell.angle_gamma   90.00
#
_symmetry.space_group_name_H-M   'P 1'
#
loop_
_entity.id
_entity.type
_entity.pdbx_description
1 polymer ?
#
loop_
_entity_poly.entity_id
_entity_poly.type
_entity_poly.pdbx_seq_one_letter_code
_entity_poly.pdbx_strand_id
1 'polypeptide(L)' 'VWFRHAKSGETAEHVDGVLLVADGEIAGEAPTYRGEGKAFL' A
#
# COMPACT_ATOMS: atom_id res chain seq x y z
N VAL A 1 -14.40 -0.06 -9.15
CA VAL A 1 -13.95 1.34 -9.33
C VAL A 1 -12.59 1.48 -8.67
N TRP A 2 -11.62 2.13 -9.31
CA TRP A 2 -10.29 2.38 -8.74
C TRP A 2 -10.18 3.83 -8.28
N PHE A 3 -9.84 4.04 -7.01
CA PHE A 3 -9.52 5.36 -6.49
C PHE A 3 -8.03 5.65 -6.69
N ARG A 4 -7.70 6.87 -7.11
CA ARG A 4 -6.32 7.37 -7.18
C ARG A 4 -6.15 8.45 -6.11
N HIS A 5 -5.32 8.16 -5.13
CA HIS A 5 -4.94 9.13 -4.10
C HIS A 5 -4.02 10.19 -4.70
N ALA A 6 -4.12 11.42 -4.20
CA ALA A 6 -3.29 12.54 -4.63
C ALA A 6 -1.81 12.38 -4.22
N LYS A 7 -1.56 11.68 -3.11
CA LYS A 7 -0.22 11.38 -2.56
C LYS A 7 -0.12 9.87 -2.33
N SER A 8 0.80 9.21 -3.03
CA SER A 8 1.05 7.77 -2.86
C SER A 8 1.46 7.40 -1.44
N GLY A 9 2.16 8.31 -0.76
CA GLY A 9 2.61 8.11 0.62
C GLY A 9 1.48 8.07 1.63
N GLU A 10 0.38 8.82 1.43
CA GLU A 10 -0.66 9.00 2.45
C GLU A 10 -1.30 7.68 2.85
N THR A 11 -1.72 6.86 1.89
CA THR A 11 -2.32 5.56 2.19
C THR A 11 -1.34 4.64 2.92
N ALA A 12 -0.05 4.67 2.53
CA ALA A 12 0.99 3.91 3.19
C ALA A 12 1.32 4.39 4.63
N GLU A 13 0.84 5.58 5.04
CA GLU A 13 0.86 6.08 6.43
C GLU A 13 -0.27 5.47 7.28
N HIS A 14 -1.18 4.68 6.70
CA HIS A 14 -2.39 4.22 7.41
C HIS A 14 -2.62 2.71 7.32
N VAL A 15 -1.91 2.00 6.45
CA VAL A 15 -2.04 0.54 6.28
C VAL A 15 -0.67 -0.14 6.34
N ASP A 16 -0.65 -1.39 6.77
CA ASP A 16 0.59 -2.17 6.95
C ASP A 16 1.05 -2.87 5.66
N GLY A 17 0.16 -3.07 4.70
CA GLY A 17 0.47 -3.78 3.46
C GLY A 17 -0.39 -3.34 2.28
N VAL A 18 0.03 -3.74 1.08
CA VAL A 18 -0.68 -3.52 -0.18
C VAL A 18 -0.75 -4.81 -0.99
N LEU A 19 -1.87 -5.01 -1.67
CA LEU A 19 -2.03 -6.09 -2.65
C LEU A 19 -1.48 -5.63 -4.00
N LEU A 20 -0.62 -6.46 -4.59
CA LEU A 20 -0.14 -6.30 -5.95
C LEU A 20 -1.15 -6.95 -6.90
N VAL A 21 -1.63 -6.20 -7.89
CA VAL A 21 -2.61 -6.68 -8.86
C VAL A 21 -2.01 -6.68 -10.26
N ALA A 22 -2.11 -7.81 -10.96
CA ALA A 22 -1.69 -7.99 -12.34
C ALA A 22 -2.79 -8.73 -13.10
N ASP A 23 -3.13 -8.27 -14.30
CA ASP A 23 -4.17 -8.89 -15.16
C ASP A 23 -5.54 -9.10 -14.49
N GLY A 24 -5.86 -8.26 -13.49
CA GLY A 24 -7.11 -8.34 -12.73
C GLY A 24 -7.07 -9.31 -11.55
N GLU A 25 -5.95 -10.01 -11.34
CA GLU A 25 -5.75 -10.98 -10.28
C GLU A 25 -4.77 -10.47 -9.21
N ILE A 26 -4.90 -10.99 -7.98
CA ILE A 26 -3.93 -10.72 -6.91
C ILE A 26 -2.66 -11.51 -7.21
N ALA A 27 -1.58 -10.80 -7.49
CA ALA A 27 -0.27 -11.37 -7.78
C ALA A 27 0.60 -11.53 -6.51
N GLY A 28 0.26 -10.84 -5.42
CA GLY A 28 0.97 -10.95 -4.15
C GLY A 28 0.65 -9.82 -3.18
N GLU A 29 1.42 -9.76 -2.10
CA GLU A 29 1.33 -8.74 -1.06
C GLU A 29 2.73 -8.19 -0.76
N ALA A 30 2.82 -6.89 -0.49
CA ALA A 30 4.05 -6.25 -0.03
C ALA A 30 3.76 -5.37 1.20
N PRO A 31 4.67 -5.33 2.19
CA PRO A 31 4.51 -4.42 3.32
C PRO A 31 4.70 -2.96 2.88
N THR A 32 4.00 -2.06 3.55
CA THR A 32 4.35 -0.63 3.51
C THR A 32 5.48 -0.36 4.50
N TYR A 33 6.07 0.84 4.47
CA TYR A 33 7.02 1.23 5.52
C TYR A 33 6.40 1.17 6.93
N ARG A 34 5.09 1.34 7.08
CA ARG A 34 4.38 1.11 8.35
C ARG A 34 4.47 -0.34 8.78
N GLY A 35 4.13 -1.26 7.87
CA GLY A 35 4.22 -2.71 8.12
C GLY A 35 5.65 -3.17 8.37
N GLU A 36 6.65 -2.45 7.84
CA GLU A 36 8.06 -2.63 8.19
C GLU A 36 8.46 -2.00 9.55
N GLY A 37 7.50 -1.45 10.31
CA GLY A 37 7.75 -0.80 11.61
C GLY A 37 8.39 0.59 11.52
N LYS A 38 8.48 1.17 10.32
CA LYS A 38 9.07 2.49 10.08
C LYS A 38 7.99 3.57 10.18
N ALA A 39 7.61 3.91 11.40
CA ALA A 39 6.74 5.05 11.69
C ALA A 39 7.60 6.30 11.93
N PHE A 40 7.67 7.18 10.93
CA PHE A 40 8.37 8.45 11.03
C PHE A 40 7.41 9.50 11.62
N LEU A 41 7.62 9.87 12.89
CA LEU A 41 6.89 10.92 13.60
C LEU A 41 7.49 12.31 13.31
#